data_AF-A0A150PF02-F1
#
_entry.id   AF-A0A150PF02-F1
#
_cell.length_a   1.000
_cell.length_b   1.000
_cell.length_c   1.000
_cell.angle_alpha   90.00
_cell.angle_beta   90.00
_cell.angle_gamma   90.00
#
_symmetry.space_group_name_H-M   'P 1'
#
loop_
_entity.id
_entity.type
_entity.pdbx_description
1 polymer ?
#
loop_
_entity_poly.entity_id
_entity_poly.type
_entity_poly.pdbx_seq_one_letter_code
_entity_poly.pdbx_strand_id
1 'polypeptide(L)'
;MVLPPVSAEQALRQKQVDVAVLGDILRDKALERGGVRALFSDYELFGEFTAGSYVLRKRFLEESPNSARKFVEAVGRAVEWARSTPREEVVARLTRIIERRGRNEDASAVKYWTSMGVAGKGGLLSSKEYQVWIDWLVKDGELKPGQIKAEDLYTNQLNPFATPPVQ
;
A
#
# COMPACT_ATOMS: atom_id res chain seq x y z
N MET A 1 -14.49 3.35 19.69
CA MET A 1 -13.13 3.55 20.24
C MET A 1 -12.18 2.74 19.37
N VAL A 2 -11.12 3.34 18.82
CA VAL A 2 -10.12 2.65 18.00
C VAL A 2 -8.93 2.33 18.88
N LEU A 3 -8.55 1.06 18.93
CA LEU A 3 -7.34 0.62 19.64
C LEU A 3 -6.11 0.80 18.73
N PRO A 4 -4.93 1.10 19.28
CA PRO A 4 -3.69 1.02 18.53
C PRO A 4 -3.54 -0.36 17.85
N PRO A 5 -3.10 -0.44 16.58
CA PRO A 5 -3.06 -1.71 15.83
C PRO A 5 -2.30 -2.83 16.54
N VAL A 6 -1.21 -2.48 17.24
CA VAL A 6 -0.36 -3.45 17.95
C VAL A 6 -1.03 -4.10 19.17
N SER A 7 -2.01 -3.44 19.79
CA SER A 7 -2.74 -3.97 20.96
C SER A 7 -4.09 -4.59 20.60
N ALA A 8 -4.55 -4.42 19.36
CA ALA A 8 -5.86 -4.86 18.91
C ALA A 8 -6.03 -6.38 18.99
N GLU A 9 -5.01 -7.18 18.65
CA GLU A 9 -5.07 -8.64 18.79
C GLU A 9 -5.20 -9.06 20.26
N GLN A 10 -4.42 -8.44 21.16
CA GLN A 10 -4.47 -8.75 22.58
C GLN A 10 -5.85 -8.45 23.17
N ALA A 11 -6.43 -7.29 22.83
CA ALA A 11 -7.76 -6.91 23.29
C ALA A 11 -8.84 -7.90 22.81
N LEU A 12 -8.75 -8.38 21.57
CA LEU A 12 -9.63 -9.41 21.03
C LEU A 12 -9.52 -10.72 21.84
N ARG A 13 -8.29 -11.18 22.10
CA ARG A 13 -8.05 -12.42 22.85
C ARG A 13 -8.46 -12.31 24.33
N GLN A 14 -8.34 -11.12 24.91
CA GLN A 14 -8.79 -10.82 26.27
C GLN A 14 -10.29 -10.55 26.35
N LYS A 15 -11.04 -10.67 25.24
CA LYS A 15 -12.48 -10.41 25.16
C LYS A 15 -12.87 -9.00 25.59
N GLN A 16 -11.97 -8.03 25.43
CA GLN A 16 -12.25 -6.61 25.65
C GLN A 16 -12.99 -5.99 24.46
N VAL A 17 -12.88 -6.62 23.28
CA VAL A 17 -13.61 -6.30 22.06
C VAL A 17 -14.04 -7.58 21.37
N ASP A 18 -15.14 -7.53 20.63
CA ASP A 18 -15.65 -8.67 19.86
C ASP A 18 -15.02 -8.77 18.47
N VAL A 19 -14.57 -7.64 17.92
CA VAL A 19 -13.98 -7.52 16.58
C VAL A 19 -12.77 -6.60 16.62
N ALA A 20 -11.70 -6.96 15.92
CA ALA A 20 -10.51 -6.15 15.73
C ALA A 20 -10.14 -6.07 14.25
N VAL A 21 -9.74 -4.88 13.78
CA VAL A 21 -9.18 -4.69 12.45
C VAL A 21 -7.66 -4.87 12.54
N LEU A 22 -7.15 -5.92 11.91
CA LEU A 22 -5.72 -6.22 11.84
C LEU A 22 -5.28 -6.12 10.38
N GLY A 23 -4.29 -5.28 10.10
CA GLY A 23 -3.69 -5.13 8.78
C GLY A 23 -2.35 -5.85 8.68
N ASP A 24 -1.98 -6.19 7.44
CA ASP A 24 -0.64 -6.66 7.06
C ASP A 24 -0.13 -7.80 8.00
N ILE A 25 1.15 -7.76 8.37
CA ILE A 25 1.83 -8.75 9.22
C ILE A 25 1.12 -8.99 10.56
N LEU A 26 0.39 -8.01 11.11
CA LEU A 26 -0.33 -8.21 12.38
C LEU A 26 -1.48 -9.21 12.20
N ARG A 27 -2.19 -9.15 11.07
CA ARG A 27 -3.23 -10.12 10.71
C ARG A 27 -2.62 -11.50 10.53
N ASP A 28 -1.55 -11.60 9.75
CA ASP A 28 -0.96 -12.90 9.39
C ASP A 28 -0.38 -13.61 10.63
N LYS A 29 0.26 -12.85 11.53
CA LYS A 29 0.70 -13.37 12.84
C LYS A 29 -0.47 -13.81 13.71
N ALA A 30 -1.57 -13.05 13.75
CA ALA A 30 -2.73 -13.40 14.56
C ALA A 30 -3.39 -14.71 14.06
N LEU A 31 -3.48 -14.89 12.73
CA LEU A 31 -3.98 -16.10 12.11
C LEU A 31 -3.04 -17.30 12.33
N GLU A 32 -1.71 -17.13 12.19
CA GLU A 32 -0.72 -18.18 12.46
C GLU A 32 -0.79 -18.68 13.91
N ARG A 33 -1.02 -17.79 14.88
CA ARG A 33 -1.23 -18.16 16.30
C ARG A 33 -2.54 -18.90 16.55
N GLY A 34 -3.51 -18.83 15.64
CA GLY A 34 -4.82 -19.47 15.76
C GLY A 34 -5.74 -18.82 16.81
N GLY A 35 -6.91 -19.42 17.02
CA GLY A 35 -7.92 -18.95 17.99
C GLY A 35 -8.69 -17.70 17.58
N VAL A 36 -8.45 -17.19 16.36
CA VAL A 36 -9.20 -16.11 15.73
C VAL A 36 -9.60 -16.54 14.31
N ARG A 37 -10.64 -15.92 13.75
CA ARG A 37 -11.06 -16.16 12.36
C ARG A 37 -11.21 -14.84 11.62
N ALA A 38 -10.84 -14.82 10.35
CA ALA A 38 -11.13 -13.70 9.47
C ALA A 38 -12.66 -13.60 9.26
N LEU A 39 -13.18 -12.37 9.22
CA LEU A 39 -14.58 -12.09 8.87
C LEU A 39 -14.70 -11.69 7.40
N PHE A 40 -13.89 -10.73 7.00
CA PHE A 40 -13.71 -10.26 5.63
C PHE A 40 -12.38 -9.49 5.53
N SER A 41 -11.97 -9.18 4.31
CA SER A 41 -10.85 -8.32 3.95
C SER A 41 -11.33 -7.10 3.16
N ASP A 42 -10.52 -6.05 3.15
CA ASP A 42 -10.69 -4.92 2.24
C ASP A 42 -10.69 -5.35 0.77
N TYR A 43 -9.88 -6.34 0.40
CA TYR A 43 -9.89 -6.93 -0.93
C TYR A 43 -11.25 -7.56 -1.29
N GLU A 44 -11.92 -8.25 -0.36
CA GLU A 44 -13.26 -8.80 -0.61
C GLU A 44 -14.34 -7.71 -0.76
N LEU A 45 -14.13 -6.53 -0.17
CA LEU A 45 -15.06 -5.41 -0.27
C LEU A 45 -14.84 -4.55 -1.52
N PHE A 46 -13.58 -4.29 -1.88
CA PHE A 46 -13.22 -3.31 -2.91
C PHE A 46 -12.57 -3.93 -4.16
N GLY A 47 -12.23 -5.22 -4.11
CA GLY A 47 -11.44 -5.90 -5.12
C GLY A 47 -9.98 -5.46 -5.09
N GLU A 48 -9.30 -5.61 -6.22
CA GLU A 48 -7.94 -5.10 -6.38
C GLU A 48 -7.96 -3.56 -6.43
N PHE A 49 -7.30 -2.92 -5.46
CA PHE A 49 -7.16 -1.46 -5.39
C PHE A 49 -5.83 -1.07 -4.75
N THR A 50 -5.28 0.09 -5.11
CA THR A 50 -4.16 0.71 -4.40
C THR A 50 -4.71 1.70 -3.38
N ALA A 51 -4.45 1.46 -2.09
CA ALA A 51 -5.01 2.29 -1.02
C ALA A 51 -4.29 3.63 -0.82
N GLY A 52 -3.07 3.79 -1.35
CA GLY A 52 -2.26 4.98 -1.14
C GLY A 52 -1.25 5.25 -2.25
N SER A 53 -0.72 6.46 -2.25
CA SER A 53 0.20 6.96 -3.26
C SER A 53 1.37 7.71 -2.64
N TYR A 54 2.52 7.72 -3.31
CA TYR A 54 3.59 8.65 -2.95
C TYR A 54 3.19 10.09 -3.28
N VAL A 55 3.36 10.99 -2.32
CA VAL A 55 3.09 12.42 -2.51
C VAL A 55 4.42 13.18 -2.53
N LEU A 56 4.71 13.84 -3.65
CA LEU A 56 5.90 14.69 -3.80
C LEU A 56 5.48 16.16 -3.73
N ARG A 57 6.24 16.97 -2.97
CA ARG A 57 6.00 18.42 -2.89
C ARG A 57 6.26 19.06 -4.24
N LYS A 58 5.40 19.98 -4.68
CA LYS A 58 5.57 20.73 -5.95
C LYS A 58 6.95 21.37 -6.08
N ARG A 59 7.41 22.05 -5.03
CA ARG A 59 8.77 22.62 -4.94
C ARG A 59 9.88 21.61 -5.24
N PHE A 60 9.75 20.37 -4.77
CA PHE A 60 10.75 19.33 -5.05
C PHE A 60 10.74 18.89 -6.52
N LEU A 61 9.56 18.86 -7.15
CA LEU A 61 9.46 18.59 -8.59
C LEU A 61 10.15 19.68 -9.42
N GLU A 62 10.04 20.94 -8.99
CA GLU A 62 10.65 22.11 -9.65
C GLU A 62 12.16 22.17 -9.42
N GLU A 63 12.63 22.01 -8.18
CA GLU A 63 14.03 22.11 -7.81
C GLU A 63 14.85 20.86 -8.19
N SER A 64 14.20 19.70 -8.32
CA SER A 64 14.88 18.42 -8.58
C SER A 64 14.10 17.52 -9.55
N PRO A 65 13.78 17.99 -10.76
CA PRO A 65 12.91 17.28 -11.70
C PRO A 65 13.48 15.93 -12.13
N ASN A 66 14.80 15.85 -12.34
CA ASN A 66 15.44 14.57 -12.70
C ASN A 66 15.38 13.55 -11.56
N SER A 67 15.57 13.98 -10.31
CA SER A 67 15.48 13.10 -9.14
C SER A 67 14.07 12.58 -8.94
N ALA A 68 13.06 13.44 -9.07
CA ALA A 68 11.65 13.04 -9.01
C ALA A 68 11.31 12.02 -10.10
N ARG A 69 11.70 12.28 -11.35
CA ARG A 69 11.50 11.36 -12.48
C ARG A 69 12.18 10.01 -12.23
N LYS A 70 13.44 10.03 -11.78
CA LYS A 70 14.20 8.80 -11.50
C LYS A 70 13.63 8.01 -10.33
N PHE A 71 13.13 8.69 -9.30
CA PHE A 71 12.44 8.05 -8.19
C PHE A 71 11.20 7.30 -8.68
N VAL A 72 10.31 7.97 -9.43
CA VAL A 72 9.08 7.34 -9.96
C VAL A 72 9.40 6.20 -10.93
N GLU A 73 10.37 6.38 -11.84
CA GLU A 73 10.86 5.35 -12.76
C GLU A 73 11.35 4.10 -12.00
N ALA A 74 12.15 4.29 -10.95
CA ALA A 74 12.70 3.21 -10.16
C ALA A 74 11.63 2.49 -9.33
N VAL A 75 10.69 3.23 -8.73
CA VAL A 75 9.57 2.66 -7.97
C VAL A 75 8.70 1.78 -8.89
N GLY A 76 8.29 2.29 -10.05
CA GLY A 76 7.48 1.52 -11.00
C GLY A 76 8.18 0.24 -11.46
N ARG A 77 9.48 0.33 -11.77
CA ARG A 77 10.27 -0.86 -12.13
C ARG A 77 10.40 -1.86 -10.98
N ALA A 78 10.55 -1.39 -9.75
CA ALA A 78 10.62 -2.27 -8.58
C ALA A 78 9.29 -3.00 -8.33
N VAL A 79 8.16 -2.32 -8.55
CA VAL A 79 6.82 -2.93 -8.49
C VAL A 79 6.70 -4.05 -9.53
N GLU A 80 7.05 -3.78 -10.79
CA GLU A 80 6.95 -4.78 -11.85
C GLU A 80 7.92 -5.94 -11.68
N TRP A 81 9.15 -5.65 -11.22
CA TRP A 81 10.13 -6.68 -10.88
C TRP A 81 9.58 -7.60 -9.80
N ALA A 82 9.08 -7.05 -8.69
CA ALA A 82 8.54 -7.85 -7.59
C ALA A 82 7.28 -8.64 -7.98
N ARG A 83 6.47 -8.11 -8.92
CA ARG A 83 5.27 -8.80 -9.44
C ARG A 83 5.62 -10.00 -10.33
N SER A 84 6.72 -9.93 -11.07
CA SER A 84 7.14 -10.96 -12.03
C SER A 84 8.22 -11.92 -11.52
N THR A 85 8.78 -11.64 -10.34
CA THR A 85 9.86 -12.43 -9.73
C THR A 85 9.30 -13.44 -8.73
N PRO A 86 9.83 -14.67 -8.66
CA PRO A 86 9.43 -15.63 -7.65
C PRO A 86 9.52 -15.06 -6.23
N ARG A 87 8.53 -15.38 -5.41
CA ARG A 87 8.37 -14.81 -4.07
C ARG A 87 9.62 -15.01 -3.22
N GLU A 88 10.24 -16.18 -3.29
CA GLU A 88 11.44 -16.56 -2.54
C GLU A 88 12.61 -15.62 -2.86
N GLU A 89 12.76 -15.22 -4.12
CA GLU A 89 13.80 -14.29 -4.55
C GLU A 89 13.55 -12.87 -4.04
N VAL A 90 12.28 -12.43 -4.04
CA VAL A 90 11.91 -11.13 -3.46
C VAL A 90 12.19 -11.10 -1.95
N VAL A 91 11.75 -12.14 -1.23
CA VAL A 91 12.01 -12.32 0.21
C VAL A 91 13.51 -12.33 0.49
N ALA A 92 14.30 -13.12 -0.24
CA ALA A 92 15.76 -13.17 -0.07
C ALA A 92 16.42 -11.80 -0.33
N ARG A 93 15.94 -11.05 -1.34
CA ARG A 93 16.44 -9.70 -1.62
C ARG A 93 16.12 -8.73 -0.49
N LEU A 94 14.90 -8.76 0.05
CA LEU A 94 14.49 -7.92 1.17
C LEU A 94 15.29 -8.23 2.44
N THR A 95 15.47 -9.52 2.77
CA THR A 95 16.31 -9.96 3.90
C THR A 95 17.73 -9.44 3.78
N ARG A 96 18.36 -9.60 2.61
CA ARG A 96 19.72 -9.08 2.36
C ARG A 96 19.82 -7.56 2.49
N ILE A 97 18.76 -6.82 2.14
CA ILE A 97 18.75 -5.36 2.32
C ILE A 97 18.73 -5.02 3.82
N ILE A 98 17.92 -5.70 4.61
CA ILE A 98 17.82 -5.49 6.06
C ILE A 98 19.17 -5.80 6.74
N GLU A 99 19.76 -6.96 6.46
CA GLU A 99 21.04 -7.38 7.06
C GLU A 99 22.17 -6.38 6.76
N ARG A 100 22.23 -5.85 5.53
CA ARG A 100 23.28 -4.90 5.13
C ARG A 100 23.11 -3.49 5.69
N ARG A 101 21.93 -3.11 6.18
CA ARG A 101 21.71 -1.78 6.76
C ARG A 101 22.41 -1.58 8.09
N GLY A 102 22.69 -2.66 8.81
CA GLY A 102 23.38 -2.61 10.11
C GLY A 102 22.58 -1.91 11.21
N ARG A 103 21.23 -1.90 11.14
CA ARG A 103 20.36 -1.18 12.09
C ARG A 103 19.73 -2.05 13.19
N ASN A 104 20.26 -3.25 13.43
CA ASN A 104 19.69 -4.22 14.40
C ASN A 104 18.18 -4.49 14.16
N GLU A 105 17.80 -4.65 12.90
CA GLU A 105 16.42 -4.90 12.45
C GLU A 105 16.12 -6.41 12.48
N ASP A 106 14.92 -6.81 12.89
CA ASP A 106 14.43 -8.19 12.77
C ASP A 106 13.88 -8.46 11.36
N ALA A 107 14.53 -9.37 10.62
CA ALA A 107 14.11 -9.77 9.28
C ALA A 107 13.00 -10.84 9.27
N SER A 108 12.58 -11.37 10.42
CA SER A 108 11.56 -12.43 10.50
C SER A 108 10.22 -12.02 9.86
N ALA A 109 9.93 -10.72 9.86
CA ALA A 109 8.75 -10.13 9.25
C ALA A 109 8.70 -10.31 7.72
N VAL A 110 9.85 -10.43 7.05
CA VAL A 110 9.92 -10.54 5.59
C VAL A 110 9.27 -11.84 5.10
N LYS A 111 9.21 -12.89 5.93
CA LYS A 111 8.55 -14.17 5.57
C LYS A 111 7.05 -14.02 5.31
N TYR A 112 6.42 -12.93 5.74
CA TYR A 112 5.00 -12.65 5.52
C TYR A 112 4.75 -11.82 4.25
N TRP A 113 5.81 -11.38 3.55
CA TRP A 113 5.65 -10.65 2.29
C TRP A 113 4.89 -11.49 1.26
N THR A 114 3.90 -10.89 0.61
CA THR A 114 3.07 -11.52 -0.43
C THR A 114 3.12 -10.75 -1.75
N SER A 115 3.03 -9.41 -1.69
CA SER A 115 3.14 -8.53 -2.84
C SER A 115 3.53 -7.12 -2.40
N MET A 116 3.65 -6.20 -3.36
CA MET A 116 3.83 -4.76 -3.09
C MET A 116 2.52 -4.05 -2.69
N GLY A 117 1.36 -4.70 -2.75
CA GLY A 117 0.07 -4.08 -2.43
C GLY A 117 -0.34 -2.95 -3.40
N VAL A 118 0.05 -3.05 -4.66
CA VAL A 118 -0.18 -2.05 -5.71
C VAL A 118 -0.92 -2.71 -6.86
N ALA A 119 -2.10 -2.19 -7.20
CA ALA A 119 -2.95 -2.75 -8.26
C ALA A 119 -2.40 -2.41 -9.66
N GLY A 120 -2.19 -1.11 -9.91
CA GLY A 120 -1.79 -0.60 -11.21
C GLY A 120 -0.40 -1.08 -11.67
N LYS A 121 -0.27 -1.37 -12.97
CA LYS A 121 1.02 -1.68 -13.62
C LYS A 121 2.02 -0.56 -13.34
N GLY A 122 3.18 -0.89 -12.80
CA GLY A 122 4.21 0.08 -12.43
C GLY A 122 3.73 1.14 -11.42
N GLY A 123 2.66 0.86 -10.67
CA GLY A 123 2.04 1.83 -9.76
C GLY A 123 1.33 2.98 -10.46
N LEU A 124 0.75 2.74 -11.64
CA LEU A 124 -0.15 3.72 -12.25
C LEU A 124 -1.35 3.99 -11.34
N LEU A 125 -1.59 5.28 -11.13
CA LEU A 125 -2.71 5.79 -10.35
C LEU A 125 -3.95 5.92 -11.24
N SER A 126 -5.13 5.70 -10.66
CA SER A 126 -6.40 5.79 -11.37
C SER A 126 -7.45 6.58 -10.58
N SER A 127 -8.33 7.31 -11.29
CA SER A 127 -9.44 8.04 -10.64
C SER A 127 -10.30 7.15 -9.76
N LYS A 128 -10.49 5.87 -10.12
CA LYS A 128 -11.28 4.92 -9.34
C LYS A 128 -10.77 4.79 -7.91
N GLU A 129 -9.46 4.76 -7.70
CA GLU A 129 -8.84 4.61 -6.38
C GLU A 129 -9.06 5.83 -5.49
N TYR A 130 -9.16 7.03 -6.08
CA TYR A 130 -9.47 8.26 -5.35
C TYR A 130 -10.98 8.47 -5.15
N GLN A 131 -11.80 8.05 -6.11
CA GLN A 131 -13.24 8.26 -6.07
C GLN A 131 -13.88 7.54 -4.88
N VAL A 132 -13.37 6.37 -4.48
CA VAL A 132 -13.82 5.67 -3.27
C VAL A 132 -13.77 6.58 -2.04
N TRP A 133 -12.69 7.34 -1.87
CA TRP A 133 -12.52 8.25 -0.74
C TRP A 133 -13.35 9.51 -0.89
N ILE A 134 -13.45 10.07 -2.10
CA ILE A 134 -14.31 11.23 -2.37
C ILE A 134 -15.77 10.90 -2.04
N ASP A 135 -16.27 9.76 -2.53
CA ASP A 135 -17.65 9.32 -2.28
C ASP A 135 -17.91 9.12 -0.79
N TRP A 136 -16.95 8.54 -0.07
CA TRP A 136 -17.05 8.35 1.38
C TRP A 136 -17.10 9.69 2.12
N LEU A 137 -16.20 10.63 1.80
CA LEU A 137 -16.16 11.96 2.43
C LEU A 137 -17.39 12.82 2.08
N VAL A 138 -17.94 12.68 0.88
CA VAL A 138 -19.21 13.34 0.51
C VAL A 138 -20.37 12.76 1.31
N LYS A 139 -20.42 11.42 1.45
CA LYS A 139 -21.44 10.75 2.25
C LYS A 139 -21.38 11.14 3.73
N ASP A 140 -20.17 11.34 4.27
CA ASP A 140 -19.95 11.75 5.66
C ASP A 140 -20.19 13.26 5.89
N GLY A 141 -20.39 14.04 4.83
CA GLY A 141 -20.65 15.48 4.89
C GLY A 141 -19.39 16.36 4.99
N GLU A 142 -18.20 15.76 4.94
CA GLU A 142 -16.91 16.44 4.97
C GLU A 142 -16.59 17.14 3.62
N LEU A 143 -17.14 16.64 2.51
CA LEU A 143 -17.05 17.25 1.19
C LEU A 143 -18.43 17.53 0.60
N LYS A 144 -18.55 18.63 -0.14
CA LYS A 144 -19.73 18.87 -0.99
C LYS A 144 -19.65 18.01 -2.26
N PRO A 145 -20.78 17.52 -2.79
CA PRO A 145 -20.79 16.86 -4.09
C PRO A 145 -20.12 17.71 -5.16
N GLY A 146 -19.17 17.14 -5.91
CA GLY A 146 -18.43 17.81 -6.97
C GLY A 146 -17.38 18.83 -6.51
N GLN A 147 -17.11 18.96 -5.21
CA GLN A 147 -16.08 19.87 -4.68
C GLN A 147 -14.66 19.53 -5.16
N ILE A 148 -14.37 18.25 -5.34
CA ILE A 148 -13.07 17.72 -5.77
C ILE A 148 -13.32 16.69 -6.86
N LYS A 149 -12.50 16.69 -7.91
CA LYS A 149 -12.47 15.66 -8.94
C LYS A 149 -11.28 14.75 -8.71
N ALA A 150 -11.47 13.45 -8.90
CA ALA A 150 -10.43 12.45 -8.67
C ALA A 150 -9.17 12.69 -9.53
N GLU A 151 -9.36 13.12 -10.78
CA GLU A 151 -8.29 13.39 -11.74
C GLU A 151 -7.36 14.54 -11.31
N ASP A 152 -7.85 15.46 -10.48
CA ASP A 152 -7.08 16.60 -10.00
C ASP A 152 -6.14 16.22 -8.84
N LEU A 153 -6.30 15.02 -8.27
CA LEU A 153 -5.57 14.57 -7.09
C LEU A 153 -4.25 13.86 -7.41
N TYR A 154 -4.02 13.48 -8.67
CA TYR A 154 -2.85 12.71 -9.05
C TYR A 154 -2.31 13.04 -10.44
N THR A 155 -1.11 12.55 -10.73
CA THR A 155 -0.54 12.58 -12.07
C THR A 155 0.31 11.34 -12.31
N ASN A 156 0.25 10.82 -13.53
CA ASN A 156 1.11 9.72 -13.99
C ASN A 156 2.24 10.21 -14.93
N GLN A 157 2.42 11.52 -15.10
CA GLN A 157 3.35 12.09 -16.10
C GLN A 157 4.81 11.64 -15.94
N LEU A 158 5.25 11.36 -14.71
CA LEU A 158 6.61 10.86 -14.45
C LEU A 158 6.72 9.33 -14.49
N ASN A 159 5.60 8.62 -14.60
CA ASN A 159 5.56 7.17 -14.57
C ASN A 159 5.79 6.61 -15.98
N PRO A 160 6.91 5.88 -16.23
CA PRO A 160 7.23 5.38 -17.57
C PRO A 160 6.23 4.32 -18.07
N PHE A 161 5.39 3.76 -17.19
CA PHE A 161 4.36 2.79 -17.56
C PHE A 161 3.07 3.46 -18.07
N ALA A 162 2.95 4.79 -17.97
CA ALA A 162 1.78 5.54 -18.41
C ALA A 162 1.67 5.63 -19.94
N THR A 163 2.80 5.50 -20.64
CA THR A 163 2.84 5.46 -22.09
C THR A 163 2.90 3.99 -22.53
N PRO A 164 1.99 3.52 -23.41
CA PRO A 164 2.13 2.18 -23.96
C PRO A 164 3.47 2.07 -24.70
N PRO A 165 4.15 0.90 -24.68
CA PRO A 165 5.32 0.72 -25.51
C PRO A 165 4.94 0.99 -26.97
N VAL A 166 5.73 1.81 -27.66
CA VAL A 166 5.65 1.92 -29.12
C VAL A 166 5.90 0.52 -29.65
N GLN A 167 4.90 -0.05 -30.32
CA GLN A 167 5.03 -1.33 -31.04
C GLN A 167 5.97 -1.15 -32.23
#